data_AF-A0A1J5EL26-F1
#
_entry.id   AF-A0A1J5EL26-F1
#
_cell.length_a   1.000
_cell.length_b   1.000
_cell.length_c   1.000
_cell.angle_alpha   90.00
_cell.angle_beta   90.00
_cell.angle_gamma   90.00
#
_symmetry.space_group_name_H-M   'P 1'
#
loop_
_entity.id
_entity.type
_entity.pdbx_description
1 polymer ?
#
loop_
_entity_poly.entity_id
_entity_poly.type
_entity_poly.pdbx_seq_one_letter_code
_entity_poly.pdbx_strand_id
1 'polypeptide(L)'
;MGNKILPGQITDEVLLLFGKRLSTARQKYRQFVADGVPQGRRQELVGGGLRRSQKASGGQEGLESFDDRVLGSGEFVESLRQDAIIRALLPPKLSMPHLQEIVCNLFAVEPQAILLRARKDNVSEAKTVFSYAAIRLLGLKGSEVGKHLGMG
;
A
#
# COMPACT_ATOMS: atom_id res chain seq x y z
N MET A 1 5.16 8.43 28.22
CA MET A 1 4.28 8.01 29.33
C MET A 1 3.82 9.24 30.09
N GLY A 2 2.64 9.74 29.75
CA GLY A 2 2.03 10.83 30.52
C GLY A 2 1.48 10.31 31.85
N ASN A 3 0.58 11.09 32.46
CA ASN A 3 -0.06 10.72 33.72
C ASN A 3 -1.24 9.75 33.55
N LYS A 4 -1.37 9.11 32.39
CA LYS A 4 -2.43 8.16 32.06
C LYS A 4 -1.83 6.80 31.75
N ILE A 5 -2.44 5.76 32.30
CA ILE A 5 -2.16 4.37 31.94
C ILE A 5 -2.93 4.06 30.67
N LEU A 6 -2.23 3.49 29.68
CA LEU A 6 -2.82 3.01 28.43
C LEU A 6 -2.71 1.48 28.41
N PRO A 7 -3.83 0.74 28.46
CA PRO A 7 -3.81 -0.72 28.31
C PRO A 7 -3.13 -1.09 26.99
N GLY A 8 -2.04 -1.86 27.05
CA GLY A 8 -1.24 -2.26 25.90
C GLY A 8 0.06 -1.47 25.67
N GLN A 9 0.32 -0.40 26.44
CA GLN A 9 1.62 0.27 26.41
C GLN A 9 2.62 -0.47 27.30
N ILE A 10 3.64 -1.10 26.69
CA ILE A 10 4.75 -1.72 27.43
C ILE A 10 5.74 -0.61 27.81
N THR A 11 5.64 -0.14 29.05
CA THR A 11 6.44 0.98 29.53
C THR A 11 7.80 0.56 30.06
N ASP A 12 7.82 -0.54 30.79
CA ASP A 12 8.96 -0.87 31.65
C ASP A 12 10.16 -1.33 30.81
N GLU A 13 9.92 -2.18 29.80
CA GLU A 13 10.94 -2.61 28.84
C GLU A 13 11.54 -1.43 28.09
N VAL A 14 10.70 -0.50 27.62
CA VAL A 14 11.16 0.67 26.86
C VAL A 14 12.04 1.56 27.74
N LEU A 15 11.63 1.85 28.99
CA LEU A 15 12.42 2.70 29.87
C LEU A 15 13.72 2.06 30.34
N LEU A 16 13.78 0.74 30.42
CA LEU A 16 15.01 0.02 30.77
C LEU A 16 16.17 0.35 29.80
N LEU A 17 15.86 0.61 28.52
CA LEU A 17 16.82 1.04 27.50
C LEU A 17 17.46 2.41 27.80
N PHE A 18 16.78 3.24 28.60
CA PHE A 18 17.22 4.62 28.91
C PHE A 18 17.80 4.74 30.32
N GLY A 19 17.68 3.72 31.17
CA GLY A 19 18.38 3.65 32.45
C GLY A 19 17.63 2.86 33.54
N LYS A 20 18.34 2.53 34.62
CA LYS A 20 17.81 1.74 35.74
C LYS A 20 16.85 2.50 36.66
N ARG A 21 16.99 3.84 36.73
CA ARG A 21 16.15 4.71 37.57
C ARG A 21 15.04 5.32 36.72
N LEU A 22 13.79 5.14 37.14
CA LEU A 22 12.60 5.57 36.40
C LEU A 22 12.61 7.06 36.02
N SER A 23 13.03 7.94 36.94
CA SER A 23 13.11 9.38 36.71
C SER A 23 14.10 9.72 35.59
N THR A 24 15.32 9.18 35.67
CA THR A 24 16.38 9.37 34.68
C THR A 24 16.01 8.75 33.33
N ALA A 25 15.42 7.55 33.33
CA ALA A 25 14.98 6.88 32.11
C ALA A 25 13.93 7.71 31.36
N ARG A 26 12.95 8.28 32.09
CA ARG A 26 11.93 9.15 31.49
C ARG A 26 12.53 10.43 30.90
N GLN A 27 13.49 11.05 31.60
CA GLN A 27 14.19 12.24 31.09
C GLN A 27 14.94 11.91 29.80
N LYS A 28 15.74 10.85 29.79
CA LYS A 28 16.53 10.42 28.63
C LYS A 28 15.66 9.98 27.45
N TYR A 29 14.56 9.28 27.70
CA TYR A 29 13.59 8.95 26.67
C TYR A 29 12.99 10.20 26.01
N ARG A 30 12.61 11.21 26.79
CA ARG A 30 12.11 12.48 26.24
C ARG A 30 13.17 13.21 25.42
N GLN A 31 14.41 13.22 25.89
CA GLN A 31 15.52 13.80 25.13
C GLN A 31 15.71 13.09 23.79
N PHE A 32 15.76 11.75 23.80
CA PHE A 32 15.86 10.95 22.58
C PHE A 32 14.73 11.24 21.59
N VAL A 33 13.50 11.36 22.07
CA VAL A 33 12.36 11.74 21.22
C VAL A 33 12.54 13.15 20.66
N ALA A 34 12.96 14.12 21.49
CA ALA A 34 13.20 15.50 21.06
C ALA A 34 14.31 15.59 20.01
N ASP A 35 15.39 14.82 20.17
CA ASP A 35 16.50 14.73 19.20
C ASP A 35 16.07 14.08 17.88
N GLY A 36 15.04 13.22 17.92
CA GLY A 36 14.44 12.58 16.77
C GLY A 36 13.49 13.47 15.95
N VAL A 37 12.80 14.43 16.60
CA VAL A 37 11.79 15.28 15.94
C VAL A 37 12.34 16.05 14.73
N PRO A 38 13.52 16.72 14.80
CA PRO A 38 14.09 17.44 13.66
C PRO A 38 14.45 16.56 12.46
N GLN A 39 14.65 15.25 12.68
CA GLN A 39 15.04 14.31 11.61
C GLN A 39 13.89 14.03 10.63
N GLY A 40 12.66 14.44 10.95
CA GLY A 40 11.51 14.34 10.07
C GLY A 40 11.20 12.90 9.63
N ARG A 41 10.79 12.73 8.37
CA ARG A 41 10.39 11.44 7.83
C ARG A 41 11.62 10.63 7.40
N ARG A 42 11.87 9.52 8.10
CA ARG A 42 12.97 8.59 7.84
C ARG A 42 12.48 7.32 7.13
N GLN A 43 12.70 7.20 5.83
CA GLN A 43 12.12 6.12 4.99
C GLN A 43 12.53 4.70 5.43
N GLU A 44 13.67 4.58 6.10
CA GLU A 44 14.17 3.35 6.70
C GLU A 44 13.46 2.96 8.00
N LEU A 45 12.83 3.92 8.68
CA LEU A 45 12.01 3.72 9.89
C LEU A 45 10.50 3.77 9.60
N VAL A 46 10.12 3.95 8.33
CA VAL A 46 8.73 4.03 7.87
C VAL A 46 8.39 2.78 7.04
N GLY A 47 7.18 2.23 7.23
CA GLY A 47 6.72 1.00 6.59
C GLY A 47 5.97 0.08 7.55
N GLY A 48 5.56 -1.10 7.11
CA GLY A 48 4.95 -2.13 7.97
C GLY A 48 5.92 -2.73 8.99
N GLY A 49 5.40 -3.54 9.90
CA GLY A 49 6.17 -4.18 10.98
C GLY A 49 7.33 -5.04 10.45
N LEU A 50 7.08 -5.80 9.38
CA LEU A 50 8.04 -6.74 8.80
C LEU A 50 9.26 -6.06 8.15
N ARG A 51 9.02 -4.98 7.39
CA ARG A 51 10.09 -4.25 6.70
C ARG A 51 11.06 -3.57 7.67
N ARG A 52 10.57 -3.17 8.85
CA ARG A 52 11.38 -2.62 9.94
C ARG A 52 12.15 -3.70 10.70
N SER A 53 11.50 -4.82 11.01
CA SER A 53 12.12 -5.88 11.82
C SER A 53 13.25 -6.57 11.06
N GLN A 54 13.08 -6.87 9.76
CA GLN A 54 14.11 -7.51 8.94
C GLN A 54 15.39 -6.67 8.81
N LYS A 55 15.25 -5.34 8.65
CA LYS A 55 16.41 -4.42 8.60
C LYS A 55 17.12 -4.29 9.94
N ALA A 56 16.40 -4.33 11.06
CA ALA A 56 16.99 -4.23 12.38
C ALA A 56 17.73 -5.53 12.80
N SER A 57 17.30 -6.69 12.30
CA SER A 57 17.85 -8.00 12.67
C SER A 57 18.91 -8.55 11.69
N GLY A 58 19.28 -7.81 10.64
CA GLY A 58 20.22 -8.30 9.61
C GLY A 58 19.71 -9.53 8.84
N GLY A 59 18.38 -9.74 8.84
CA GLY A 59 17.75 -10.93 8.27
C GLY A 59 17.73 -10.90 6.74
N GLN A 60 17.87 -12.08 6.13
CA GLN A 60 17.71 -12.29 4.69
C GLN A 60 16.39 -11.71 4.17
N GLU A 61 16.43 -11.20 2.95
CA GLU A 61 15.28 -10.76 2.13
C GLU A 61 14.36 -11.97 1.86
N GLY A 62 13.61 -12.37 2.87
CA GLY A 62 12.64 -13.44 2.81
C GLY A 62 11.30 -12.92 2.32
N LEU A 63 10.80 -13.56 1.26
CA LEU A 63 9.54 -13.40 0.51
C LEU A 63 8.26 -13.55 1.35
N GLU A 64 8.22 -13.00 2.56
CA GLU A 64 6.99 -12.96 3.34
C GLU A 64 6.14 -11.77 2.89
N SER A 65 4.85 -12.04 2.61
CA SER A 65 3.91 -10.98 2.26
C SER A 65 3.82 -9.97 3.40
N PHE A 66 4.07 -8.70 3.10
CA PHE A 66 3.90 -7.61 4.04
C PHE A 66 3.06 -6.49 3.43
N ASP A 67 2.35 -5.77 4.29
CA ASP A 67 1.74 -4.50 3.92
C ASP A 67 2.69 -3.37 4.34
N ASP A 68 2.82 -2.34 3.50
CA ASP A 68 3.64 -1.16 3.80
C ASP A 68 3.02 -0.27 4.90
N ARG A 69 1.74 -0.48 5.23
CA ARG A 69 1.06 0.09 6.40
C ARG A 69 1.37 -0.78 7.61
N VAL A 70 1.15 -0.27 8.82
CA VAL A 70 1.33 -1.02 10.08
C VAL A 70 0.22 -2.08 10.23
N LEU A 71 0.13 -3.02 9.28
CA LEU A 71 -0.85 -4.09 9.25
C LEU A 71 -0.12 -5.40 9.49
N GLY A 72 0.14 -5.68 10.77
CA GLY A 72 0.42 -7.01 11.30
C GLY A 72 1.68 -7.73 10.78
N SER A 73 1.74 -9.03 11.11
CA SER A 73 2.73 -10.00 10.62
C SER A 73 2.36 -10.52 9.23
N GLY A 74 3.27 -11.21 8.56
CA GLY A 74 2.97 -11.82 7.25
C GLY A 74 1.85 -12.86 7.30
N GLU A 75 1.75 -13.63 8.38
CA GLU A 75 0.64 -14.55 8.65
C GLU A 75 -0.72 -13.83 8.66
N PHE A 76 -0.79 -12.68 9.33
CA PHE A 76 -2.00 -11.86 9.37
C PHE A 76 -2.38 -11.34 7.98
N VAL A 77 -1.39 -10.96 7.16
CA VAL A 77 -1.65 -10.53 5.78
C VAL A 77 -2.17 -11.69 4.92
N GLU A 78 -1.61 -12.88 5.08
CA GLU A 78 -2.07 -14.07 4.35
C GLU A 78 -3.45 -14.54 4.80
N SER A 79 -3.78 -14.46 6.09
CA SER A 79 -5.12 -14.80 6.56
C SER A 79 -6.18 -13.84 6.01
N LEU A 80 -5.89 -12.53 5.96
CA LEU A 80 -6.76 -11.54 5.31
C LEU A 80 -6.93 -11.80 3.81
N ARG A 81 -5.89 -12.31 3.13
CA ARG A 81 -6.00 -12.71 1.71
C ARG A 81 -6.90 -13.91 1.51
N GLN A 82 -7.16 -14.74 2.51
CA GLN A 82 -8.03 -15.90 2.43
C GLN A 82 -9.47 -15.59 2.85
N ASP A 83 -9.69 -14.49 3.58
CA ASP A 83 -11.01 -14.03 4.00
C ASP A 83 -11.91 -13.71 2.78
N ALA A 84 -13.07 -14.38 2.73
CA ALA A 84 -14.00 -14.27 1.61
C ALA A 84 -14.66 -12.89 1.50
N ILE A 85 -14.87 -12.20 2.62
CA ILE A 85 -15.45 -10.85 2.66
C ILE A 85 -14.40 -9.86 2.14
N ILE A 86 -13.17 -9.97 2.62
CA ILE A 86 -12.07 -9.12 2.14
C ILE A 86 -11.80 -9.38 0.66
N ARG A 87 -11.82 -10.64 0.21
CA ARG A 87 -11.70 -10.99 -1.22
C ARG A 87 -12.80 -10.36 -2.07
N ALA A 88 -14.04 -10.34 -1.60
CA ALA A 88 -15.15 -9.71 -2.32
C ALA A 88 -15.02 -8.18 -2.39
N LEU A 89 -14.33 -7.57 -1.43
CA LEU A 89 -14.04 -6.13 -1.41
C LEU A 89 -12.80 -5.76 -2.25
N LEU A 90 -11.92 -6.73 -2.55
CA LEU A 90 -10.75 -6.47 -3.35
C LEU A 90 -11.15 -6.35 -4.83
N PRO A 91 -10.68 -5.30 -5.53
CA PRO A 91 -10.92 -5.18 -6.95
C PRO A 91 -10.37 -6.42 -7.67
N PRO A 92 -11.06 -6.94 -8.69
CA PRO A 92 -10.63 -8.12 -9.40
C PRO A 92 -9.22 -7.89 -9.97
N LYS A 93 -8.36 -8.91 -9.88
CA LYS A 93 -7.02 -8.88 -10.49
C LYS A 93 -7.16 -9.10 -11.99
N LEU A 94 -7.59 -8.07 -12.71
CA LEU A 94 -7.63 -8.05 -14.16
C LEU A 94 -6.48 -7.19 -14.68
N SER A 95 -5.72 -7.72 -15.64
CA SER A 95 -4.65 -6.96 -16.29
C SER A 95 -5.23 -5.96 -17.29
N MET A 96 -4.51 -4.86 -17.56
CA MET A 96 -4.91 -3.91 -18.60
C MET A 96 -5.14 -4.54 -19.98
N PRO A 97 -4.29 -5.49 -20.46
CA PRO A 97 -4.54 -6.19 -21.72
C PRO A 97 -5.84 -7.00 -21.73
N HIS A 98 -6.16 -7.73 -20.64
CA HIS A 98 -7.41 -8.49 -20.58
C HIS A 98 -8.63 -7.57 -20.49
N LEU A 99 -8.55 -6.45 -19.76
CA LEU A 99 -9.62 -5.46 -19.75
C LEU A 99 -9.84 -4.88 -21.16
N GLN A 100 -8.76 -4.63 -21.89
CA GLN A 100 -8.83 -4.11 -23.26
C GLN A 100 -9.53 -5.11 -24.17
N GLU A 101 -9.17 -6.38 -24.12
CA GLU A 101 -9.80 -7.44 -24.90
C GLU A 101 -11.31 -7.54 -24.63
N ILE A 102 -11.71 -7.56 -23.35
CA ILE A 102 -13.13 -7.62 -22.95
C ILE A 102 -13.90 -6.42 -23.53
N VAL A 103 -13.37 -5.21 -23.38
CA VAL A 103 -14.04 -3.99 -23.85
C VAL A 103 -14.07 -3.93 -25.38
N CYS A 104 -12.96 -4.26 -26.05
CA CYS A 104 -12.89 -4.31 -27.51
C CYS A 104 -13.90 -5.30 -28.11
N ASN A 105 -14.03 -6.48 -27.52
CA ASN A 105 -15.02 -7.48 -27.93
C ASN A 105 -16.46 -6.97 -27.72
N LEU A 106 -16.74 -6.33 -26.59
CA LEU A 106 -18.07 -5.79 -26.27
C LEU A 106 -18.53 -4.72 -27.26
N PHE A 107 -17.61 -3.86 -27.72
CA PHE A 107 -17.91 -2.77 -28.64
C PHE A 107 -17.65 -3.10 -30.11
N ALA A 108 -17.28 -4.35 -30.42
CA ALA A 108 -16.86 -4.80 -31.74
C ALA A 108 -15.77 -3.90 -32.36
N VAL A 109 -14.80 -3.51 -31.54
CA VAL A 109 -13.65 -2.68 -31.90
C VAL A 109 -12.41 -3.54 -31.95
N GLU A 110 -11.60 -3.40 -33.00
CA GLU A 110 -10.32 -4.09 -33.11
C GLU A 110 -9.35 -3.59 -32.00
N PRO A 111 -8.63 -4.48 -31.30
CA PRO A 111 -7.81 -4.09 -30.15
C PRO A 111 -6.79 -2.99 -30.40
N GLN A 112 -6.20 -2.89 -31.60
CA GLN A 112 -5.26 -1.81 -31.92
C GLN A 112 -5.99 -0.50 -32.21
N ALA A 113 -7.21 -0.55 -32.76
CA ALA A 113 -8.03 0.63 -33.04
C ALA A 113 -8.38 1.45 -31.78
N ILE A 114 -8.49 0.80 -30.60
CA ILE A 114 -8.71 1.51 -29.33
C ILE A 114 -7.48 2.32 -28.89
N LEU A 115 -6.29 2.01 -29.38
CA LEU A 115 -5.06 2.74 -29.07
C LEU A 115 -4.87 3.96 -29.98
N LEU A 116 -5.55 3.97 -31.13
CA LEU A 116 -5.45 5.03 -32.12
C LEU A 116 -6.29 6.25 -31.73
N ARG A 117 -5.88 7.41 -32.23
CA ARG A 117 -6.64 8.66 -32.11
C ARG A 117 -7.79 8.67 -33.12
N ALA A 118 -8.81 7.85 -32.90
CA ALA A 118 -10.02 7.81 -33.72
C ALA A 118 -11.21 8.48 -33.02
N ARG A 119 -12.00 9.25 -33.77
CA ARG A 119 -13.29 9.83 -33.34
C ARG A 119 -14.48 9.09 -33.98
N LYS A 120 -14.45 7.76 -33.98
CA LYS A 120 -15.63 6.94 -34.30
C LYS A 120 -16.37 6.66 -33.00
N ASP A 121 -17.70 6.72 -33.02
CA ASP A 121 -18.54 6.61 -31.81
C ASP A 121 -18.22 5.36 -30.99
N ASN A 122 -18.17 4.18 -31.61
CA ASN A 122 -17.86 2.92 -30.92
C ASN A 122 -16.46 2.89 -30.27
N VAL A 123 -15.45 3.53 -30.89
CA VAL A 123 -14.09 3.59 -30.32
C VAL A 123 -14.06 4.54 -29.12
N SER A 124 -14.80 5.65 -29.20
CA SER A 124 -14.93 6.61 -28.12
C SER A 124 -15.67 6.03 -26.91
N GLU A 125 -16.74 5.27 -27.15
CA GLU A 125 -17.48 4.55 -26.11
C GLU A 125 -16.62 3.46 -25.45
N ALA A 126 -15.91 2.66 -26.26
CA ALA A 126 -14.97 1.66 -25.75
C ALA A 126 -13.89 2.31 -24.85
N LYS A 127 -13.29 3.43 -25.26
CA LYS A 127 -12.32 4.17 -24.43
C LYS A 127 -12.92 4.67 -23.12
N THR A 128 -14.17 5.12 -23.16
CA THR A 128 -14.89 5.62 -21.97
C THR A 128 -15.11 4.49 -20.97
N VAL A 129 -15.64 3.36 -21.43
CA VAL A 129 -15.88 2.17 -20.58
C VAL A 129 -14.57 1.60 -20.05
N PHE A 130 -13.54 1.48 -20.89
CA PHE A 130 -12.21 1.02 -20.47
C PHE A 130 -11.65 1.93 -19.37
N SER A 131 -11.69 3.26 -19.57
CA SER A 131 -11.14 4.22 -18.62
C SER A 131 -11.89 4.19 -17.29
N TYR A 132 -13.21 4.08 -17.33
CA TYR A 132 -14.03 3.93 -16.13
C TYR A 132 -13.66 2.64 -15.39
N ALA A 133 -13.66 1.49 -16.07
CA ALA A 133 -13.36 0.21 -15.45
C ALA A 133 -11.93 0.16 -14.87
N ALA A 134 -10.93 0.63 -15.63
CA ALA A 134 -9.55 0.67 -15.20
C ALA A 134 -9.34 1.53 -13.93
N ILE A 135 -9.97 2.70 -13.87
CA ILE A 135 -9.77 3.65 -12.75
C ILE A 135 -10.67 3.30 -11.57
N ARG A 136 -11.97 3.06 -11.80
CA ARG A 136 -12.97 2.90 -10.74
C ARG A 136 -13.09 1.47 -10.22
N LEU A 137 -12.90 0.48 -11.08
CA LEU A 137 -13.05 -0.93 -10.69
C LEU A 137 -11.72 -1.60 -10.41
N LEU A 138 -10.63 -1.22 -11.11
CA LEU A 138 -9.30 -1.81 -10.91
C LEU A 138 -8.33 -0.91 -10.11
N GLY A 139 -8.72 0.34 -9.83
CA GLY A 139 -7.90 1.26 -9.03
C GLY A 139 -6.61 1.74 -9.70
N LEU A 140 -6.51 1.65 -11.03
CA LEU A 140 -5.34 2.09 -11.79
C LEU A 140 -5.25 3.62 -11.83
N LYS A 141 -4.03 4.15 -11.92
CA LYS A 141 -3.81 5.59 -12.02
C LYS A 141 -4.27 6.09 -13.39
N GLY A 142 -5.02 7.19 -13.42
CA GLY A 142 -5.48 7.78 -14.68
C GLY A 142 -4.34 8.14 -15.65
N SER A 143 -3.16 8.49 -15.14
CA SER A 143 -1.97 8.73 -15.96
C SER A 143 -1.41 7.47 -16.64
N GLU A 144 -1.51 6.31 -16.00
CA GLU A 144 -1.10 5.02 -16.58
C GLU A 144 -2.12 4.59 -17.66
N VAL A 145 -3.41 4.75 -17.37
CA VAL A 145 -4.51 4.48 -18.30
C VAL A 145 -4.41 5.37 -19.55
N GLY A 146 -4.13 6.66 -19.38
CA GLY A 146 -3.96 7.60 -20.49
C GLY A 146 -2.78 7.23 -21.40
N LYS A 147 -1.65 6.83 -20.81
CA LYS A 147 -0.48 6.32 -21.58
C LYS A 147 -0.83 5.05 -22.33
N HIS A 148 -1.52 4.11 -21.69
CA HIS A 148 -1.96 2.86 -22.31
C HIS A 148 -2.84 3.10 -23.54
N LEU A 149 -3.75 4.07 -23.47
CA LEU A 149 -4.68 4.41 -24.56
C LEU A 149 -4.13 5.43 -25.58
N GLY A 150 -2.84 5.81 -25.50
CA GLY A 150 -2.24 6.80 -26.40
C GLY A 150 -2.85 8.20 -26.29
N MET A 151 -3.35 8.59 -25.10
CA MET A 151 -3.99 9.88 -24.82
C MET A 151 -3.08 10.87 -24.07
N GLY A 152 -1.76 10.63 -24.08
CA GLY A 152 -0.73 11.46 -23.44
C GLY A 152 -0.03 12.41 -24.40
#